data_AF-A0A1N6DZ84-F1
#
_entry.id   AF-A0A1N6DZ84-F1
#
_cell.length_a   1.000
_cell.length_b   1.000
_cell.length_c   1.000
_cell.angle_alpha   90.00
_cell.angle_beta   90.00
_cell.angle_gamma   90.00
#
_symmetry.space_group_name_H-M   'P 1'
#
loop_
_entity.id
_entity.type
_entity.pdbx_description
1 polymer ?
#
loop_
_entity_poly.entity_id
_entity_poly.type
_entity_poly.pdbx_seq_one_letter_code
_entity_poly.pdbx_strand_id
1 'polypeptide(L)' 'MKEQEETKFKAGQTVFAKVDPTVKLIIRRYYQQIYYCQFAEDLKKKELALFEREIQV' A
#
# COMPACT_ATOMS: atom_id res chain seq x y z
N MET A 1 3.22 23.14 -6.88
CA MET A 1 3.13 22.72 -5.47
C MET A 1 2.66 21.28 -5.42
N LYS A 2 3.55 20.32 -5.16
CA LYS A 2 3.20 19.06 -4.50
C LYS A 2 4.45 18.66 -3.73
N GLU A 3 4.45 18.93 -2.43
CA GLU A 3 5.32 18.26 -1.48
C GLU A 3 5.19 16.76 -1.77
N GLN A 4 6.22 16.20 -2.40
CA GLN A 4 6.39 14.76 -2.39
C GLN A 4 6.90 14.47 -0.99
N GLU A 5 5.99 14.26 -0.04
CA GLU A 5 6.36 13.56 1.19
C GLU A 5 7.11 12.30 0.73
N GLU A 6 8.39 12.20 1.11
CA GLU A 6 9.27 11.05 0.83
C GLU A 6 8.70 9.83 1.56
N THR A 7 7.67 9.25 0.97
CA THR A 7 7.04 8.02 1.42
C THR A 7 7.83 6.87 0.83
N LYS A 8 8.12 5.86 1.65
CA LYS A 8 8.93 4.69 1.26
C LYS A 8 8.35 3.94 0.05
N PHE A 9 7.02 3.96 -0.08
CA PHE A 9 6.30 3.35 -1.19
C PHE A 9 5.45 4.39 -1.92
N LYS A 10 5.44 4.31 -3.25
CA LYS A 10 4.72 5.26 -4.11
C LYS A 10 3.33 4.74 -4.47
N ALA A 11 2.38 5.64 -4.72
CA ALA A 11 1.09 5.27 -5.30
C ALA A 11 1.29 4.56 -6.67
N GLY A 12 0.55 3.48 -6.90
CA GLY A 12 0.69 2.58 -8.03
C GLY A 12 1.74 1.47 -7.81
N GLN A 13 2.57 1.55 -6.77
CA GLN A 13 3.57 0.52 -6.50
C GLN A 13 2.89 -0.76 -5.98
N THR A 14 3.36 -1.89 -6.47
CA THR A 14 2.96 -3.20 -5.97
C THR A 14 3.79 -3.55 -4.74
N VAL A 15 3.12 -3.95 -3.67
CA VAL A 15 3.70 -4.41 -2.41
C VAL A 15 3.00 -5.69 -1.97
N PHE A 16 3.59 -6.41 -1.03
CA PHE A 16 3.04 -7.60 -0.41
C PHE A 16 2.83 -7.35 1.09
N ALA A 17 1.81 -7.98 1.67
CA ALA A 17 1.65 -7.99 3.12
C ALA A 17 2.78 -8.82 3.75
N LYS A 18 3.38 -8.35 4.83
CA LYS A 18 4.40 -9.11 5.56
C LYS A 18 3.84 -10.30 6.33
N VAL A 19 2.62 -10.16 6.83
CA VAL A 19 1.92 -11.25 7.54
C VAL A 19 1.63 -12.40 6.57
N ASP A 20 1.29 -12.08 5.32
CA ASP A 20 1.06 -13.06 4.28
C ASP A 20 1.60 -12.56 2.92
N PRO A 21 2.80 -13.02 2.50
CA PRO A 21 3.44 -12.54 1.29
C PRO A 21 2.75 -13.02 0.00
N THR A 22 1.73 -13.88 0.09
CA THR A 22 0.91 -14.25 -1.08
C THR A 22 -0.07 -13.15 -1.45
N VAL A 23 -0.39 -12.26 -0.50
CA VAL A 23 -1.32 -11.17 -0.70
C VAL A 23 -0.65 -10.02 -1.44
N LYS A 24 -0.92 -9.91 -2.74
CA LYS A 24 -0.44 -8.82 -3.59
C LYS A 24 -1.35 -7.60 -3.49
N LEU A 25 -0.75 -6.46 -3.17
CA LEU A 25 -1.41 -5.19 -2.94
C LEU A 25 -0.80 -4.08 -3.81
N ILE A 26 -1.58 -3.04 -4.09
CA ILE A 26 -1.18 -1.85 -4.84
C ILE A 26 -1.42 -0.64 -3.96
N ILE A 27 -0.38 0.15 -3.72
CA ILE A 27 -0.49 1.39 -2.95
C ILE A 27 -1.38 2.37 -3.72
N ARG A 28 -2.45 2.86 -3.11
CA ARG A 28 -3.36 3.85 -3.72
C ARG A 28 -3.01 5.26 -3.27
N ARG A 29 -2.81 5.42 -1.97
CA ARG A 29 -2.42 6.68 -1.33
C ARG A 29 -1.73 6.40 -0.01
N TYR A 30 -0.89 7.33 0.39
CA TYR A 30 -0.38 7.41 1.74
C TYR A 30 -1.02 8.61 2.43
N TYR A 31 -1.55 8.42 3.63
CA TYR A 31 -2.20 9.47 4.40
C TYR A 31 -2.07 9.18 5.88
N GLN A 32 -1.62 10.16 6.66
CA GLN A 32 -1.42 10.03 8.12
C GLN A 32 -0.61 8.77 8.51
N GLN A 33 0.54 8.54 7.85
CA GLN A 33 1.40 7.38 8.13
C GLN A 33 0.80 6.00 7.82
N ILE A 34 -0.33 5.97 7.11
CA ILE A 34 -1.03 4.76 6.71
C ILE A 34 -1.02 4.67 5.19
N TYR A 35 -0.60 3.51 4.69
CA TYR A 35 -0.74 3.15 3.29
C TYR A 35 -2.10 2.53 3.05
N TYR A 36 -2.88 3.15 2.17
CA TYR A 36 -4.11 2.58 1.67
C TYR A 36 -3.76 1.73 0.46
N CYS A 37 -3.99 0.43 0.59
CA CYS A 37 -3.57 -0.60 -0.33
C CYS A 37 -4.80 -1.29 -0.93
N GLN A 38 -4.85 -1.43 -2.25
CA GLN A 38 -5.90 -2.17 -2.95
C GLN A 38 -5.37 -3.56 -3.34
N PHE A 39 -6.20 -4.59 -3.28
CA PHE A 39 -5.79 -5.92 -3.74
C PHE A 39 -5.58 -5.93 -5.25
N ALA A 40 -4.41 -6.42 -5.70
CA ALA A 40 -4.09 -6.47 -7.13
C ALA A 40 -4.96 -7.49 -7.89
N GLU A 41 -5.33 -8.58 -7.21
CA GLU A 41 -6.11 -9.67 -7.81
C GLU A 41 -7.62 -9.41 -7.78
N ASP A 42 -8.09 -8.58 -6.84
CA ASP A 42 -9.51 -8.31 -6.67
C ASP A 42 -9.76 -6.84 -6.32
N LEU A 43 -10.01 -6.04 -7.34
CA LEU A 43 -10.24 -4.60 -7.21
C LEU A 43 -11.57 -4.26 -6.49
N LYS A 44 -12.47 -5.23 -6.29
CA LYS A 44 -13.76 -5.05 -5.61
C LYS A 44 -13.64 -5.28 -4.10
N LYS A 45 -12.57 -5.93 -3.64
CA LYS A 45 -12.28 -6.05 -2.20
C LYS A 45 -11.99 -4.69 -1.60
N LYS A 46 -12.39 -4.53 -0.34
CA LYS A 46 -12.15 -3.31 0.44
C LYS A 46 -10.65 -3.04 0.52
N GLU A 47 -10.28 -1.78 0.40
CA GLU A 47 -8.89 -1.33 0.59
C GLU A 47 -8.43 -1.65 2.02
N LEU A 48 -7.17 -2.05 2.14
CA LEU A 48 -6.50 -2.26 3.42
C LEU A 48 -5.75 -0.99 3.82
N ALA A 49 -5.90 -0.60 5.09
CA ALA A 49 -5.09 0.42 5.71
C ALA A 49 -3.94 -0.28 6.45
N LEU A 50 -2.72 -0.16 5.95
CA LEU A 50 -1.54 -0.84 6.49
C LEU A 50 -0.46 0.17 6.87
N PHE A 51 0.26 -0.12 7.96
CA PHE A 51 1.45 0.64 8.31
C PHE A 51 2.63 0.24 7.43
N GLU A 52 3.62 1.12 7.29
CA GLU A 52 4.86 0.84 6.56
C GLU A 52 5.52 -0.48 7.00
N ARG A 53 5.48 -0.78 8.30
CA ARG A 53 6.10 -1.98 8.88
C ARG A 53 5.39 -3.29 8.52
N GLU A 54 4.16 -3.22 8.00
CA GLU A 54 3.31 -4.37 7.65
C GLU A 54 3.36 -4.72 6.16
N ILE A 55 4.01 -3.87 5.37
CA ILE A 55 4.18 -4.05 3.92
C ILE A 55 5.65 -4.25 3.55
N GLN A 56 5.88 -4.96 2.46
CA GLN A 56 7.21 -5.16 1.87
C GLN A 56 7.10 -5.20 0.33
N VAL A 57 8.20 -4.95 -0.36
CA VAL A 57 8.29 -5.10 -1.83
C VAL A 57 8.69 -6.52 -2.20
#